data_AF-A0A1M5QTC2-F1
#
_entry.id   AF-A0A1M5QTC2-F1
#
_cell.length_a   1.000
_cell.length_b   1.000
_cell.length_c   1.000
_cell.angle_alpha   90.00
_cell.angle_beta   90.00
_cell.angle_gamma   90.00
#
_symmetry.space_group_name_H-M   'P 1'
#
loop_
_entity.id
_entity.type
_entity.pdbx_description
1 polymer ?
#
loop_
_entity_poly.entity_id
_entity_poly.type
_entity_poly.pdbx_seq_one_letter_code
_entity_poly.pdbx_strand_id
1 'polypeptide(L)'
;MENITPPMPAKKALAALDLPAPPATTGPAKRISKKVARAIDLMVSGDCKKITEAAEKVGMARESLSRALSTPHVAEHLRQKVVRHLAIAAARAGATKVDLLDSDSEIARDRASSFVLGLAGIQPATTPSMNVNLEVRAGFVIDLSDDPPPMRTIPHV
;
A
#
# COMPACT_ATOMS: atom_id res chain seq x y z
N MET A 1 15.57 -54.71 -26.00
CA MET A 1 15.04 -53.82 -24.96
C MET A 1 16.24 -53.29 -24.18
N GLU A 2 16.79 -52.17 -24.62
CA GLU A 2 17.92 -51.53 -23.95
C GLU A 2 17.39 -50.29 -23.22
N ASN A 3 17.63 -50.24 -21.92
CA ASN A 3 17.08 -49.24 -21.00
C ASN A 3 17.73 -47.87 -21.26
N ILE A 4 16.93 -46.89 -21.68
CA ILE A 4 17.32 -45.49 -21.76
C ILE A 4 17.21 -44.89 -20.35
N THR A 5 18.30 -44.90 -19.60
CA THR A 5 18.42 -44.16 -18.34
C THR A 5 18.58 -42.68 -18.66
N PRO A 6 17.68 -41.78 -18.20
CA PRO A 6 17.85 -40.35 -18.44
C PRO A 6 19.09 -39.84 -17.69
N PRO A 7 19.93 -38.99 -18.31
CA PRO A 7 21.10 -38.44 -17.64
C PRO A 7 20.64 -37.51 -16.50
N MET A 8 21.03 -37.84 -15.26
CA MET A 8 20.82 -36.94 -14.13
C MET A 8 21.51 -35.60 -14.40
N PRO A 9 20.87 -34.46 -14.09
CA PRO A 9 21.47 -33.15 -14.28
C PRO A 9 22.74 -33.02 -13.43
N ALA A 10 23.79 -32.44 -14.02
CA ALA A 10 25.07 -32.25 -13.35
C ALA A 10 24.91 -31.53 -12.01
N LYS A 11 25.65 -31.94 -10.97
CA LYS A 11 25.59 -31.40 -9.59
C LYS A 11 25.66 -29.87 -9.51
N LYS A 12 26.27 -29.20 -10.51
CA LYS A 12 26.32 -27.73 -10.61
C LYS A 12 24.95 -27.07 -10.89
N ALA A 13 24.03 -27.76 -11.56
CA ALA A 13 22.69 -27.24 -11.86
C ALA A 13 21.78 -27.26 -10.62
N LEU A 14 21.94 -28.24 -9.72
CA LEU A 14 21.22 -28.26 -8.44
C LEU A 14 21.76 -27.21 -7.46
N ALA A 15 23.07 -26.99 -7.41
CA ALA A 15 23.69 -25.99 -6.53
C ALA A 15 23.27 -24.54 -6.85
N ALA A 16 22.75 -24.26 -8.05
CA ALA A 16 22.27 -22.93 -8.44
C ALA A 16 20.90 -22.57 -7.85
N LEU A 17 20.12 -23.57 -7.39
CA LEU A 17 18.81 -23.36 -6.75
C LEU A 17 18.91 -23.06 -5.25
N ASP A 18 20.07 -23.33 -4.64
CA ASP A 18 20.33 -23.19 -3.20
C ASP A 18 20.96 -21.83 -2.85
N LEU A 19 21.12 -20.95 -3.85
CA LEU A 19 21.58 -19.59 -3.63
C LEU A 19 20.37 -18.71 -3.25
N PRO A 20 20.44 -17.94 -2.14
CA PRO A 20 19.40 -16.99 -1.81
C PRO A 20 19.23 -16.01 -2.98
N ALA A 21 17.98 -15.75 -3.37
CA ALA A 21 17.65 -14.83 -4.44
C ALA A 21 18.41 -13.50 -4.23
N PRO A 22 19.14 -13.00 -5.25
CA PRO A 22 19.88 -11.76 -5.08
C PRO A 22 18.91 -10.66 -4.67
N PRO A 23 19.28 -9.82 -3.68
CA PRO A 23 18.44 -8.71 -3.27
C PRO A 23 18.15 -7.86 -4.51
N ALA A 24 16.88 -7.54 -4.73
CA ALA A 24 16.46 -6.68 -5.83
C ALA A 24 17.31 -5.42 -5.81
N THR A 25 18.28 -5.34 -6.73
CA THR A 25 19.19 -4.22 -6.81
C THR A 25 18.34 -3.02 -7.21
N THR A 26 18.13 -2.11 -6.26
CA THR A 26 17.60 -0.78 -6.53
C THR A 26 18.63 -0.07 -7.40
N GLY A 27 18.50 -0.24 -8.72
CA GLY A 27 19.31 0.48 -9.70
C GLY A 27 19.20 1.99 -9.47
N PRO A 28 20.14 2.77 -10.03
CA PRO A 28 20.18 4.22 -9.83
C PRO A 28 18.81 4.85 -10.12
N ALA A 29 18.36 5.73 -9.22
CA ALA A 29 17.06 6.37 -9.31
C ALA A 29 16.86 6.99 -10.69
N LYS A 30 15.92 6.44 -11.46
CA LYS A 30 15.62 6.93 -12.81
C LYS A 30 15.18 8.39 -12.72
N ARG A 31 15.93 9.26 -13.37
CA ARG A 31 15.67 10.71 -13.35
C ARG A 31 14.39 11.02 -14.12
N ILE A 32 13.51 11.80 -13.50
CA ILE A 32 12.30 12.32 -14.13
C ILE A 32 12.66 13.55 -14.96
N SER A 33 12.09 13.67 -16.15
CA SER A 33 12.34 14.85 -16.98
C SER A 33 11.69 16.09 -16.37
N LYS A 34 12.34 17.26 -16.54
CA LYS A 34 11.84 18.54 -15.99
C LYS A 34 10.42 18.88 -16.46
N LYS A 35 10.07 18.52 -17.71
CA LYS A 35 8.72 18.71 -18.25
C LYS A 35 7.68 17.84 -17.52
N VAL A 36 7.96 16.55 -17.34
CA VAL A 36 7.03 15.66 -16.61
C VAL A 36 6.87 16.10 -15.15
N ALA A 37 7.96 16.52 -14.49
CA ALA A 37 7.89 17.05 -13.14
C ALA A 37 7.00 18.30 -13.04
N ARG A 38 7.12 19.23 -14.00
CA ARG A 38 6.31 20.46 -14.06
C ARG A 38 4.85 20.18 -14.39
N ALA A 39 4.57 19.20 -15.25
CA ALA A 39 3.20 18.75 -15.53
C ALA A 39 2.55 18.17 -14.26
N ILE A 40 3.29 17.36 -13.49
CA ILE A 40 2.84 16.84 -12.20
C ILE A 40 2.52 17.99 -11.22
N ASP A 41 3.37 19.04 -11.15
CA ASP A 41 3.11 20.19 -10.27
C ASP A 41 1.82 20.93 -10.60
N LEU A 42 1.55 21.15 -11.89
CA LEU A 42 0.30 21.78 -12.35
C LEU A 42 -0.93 20.92 -12.06
N MET A 43 -0.79 19.60 -12.07
CA MET A 43 -1.88 18.69 -11.72
C MET A 43 -2.13 18.64 -10.20
N VAL A 44 -1.06 18.64 -9.38
CA VAL A 44 -1.18 18.55 -7.92
C VAL A 44 -1.68 19.86 -7.29
N SER A 45 -1.27 21.01 -7.84
CA SER A 45 -1.77 22.32 -7.42
C SER A 45 -3.24 22.56 -7.79
N GLY A 46 -3.77 21.84 -8.79
CA GLY A 46 -5.13 22.00 -9.29
C GLY A 46 -5.28 23.02 -10.43
N ASP A 47 -4.17 23.58 -10.93
CA ASP A 47 -4.16 24.52 -12.06
C ASP A 47 -4.62 23.88 -13.39
N CYS A 48 -4.55 22.55 -13.48
CA CYS A 48 -5.08 21.77 -14.60
C CYS A 48 -5.93 20.62 -14.06
N LYS A 49 -7.18 20.53 -14.50
CA LYS A 49 -8.09 19.42 -14.12
C LYS A 49 -7.90 18.22 -15.03
N LYS A 50 -7.48 18.46 -16.27
CA LYS A 50 -7.32 17.43 -17.30
C LYS A 50 -5.84 17.25 -17.67
N ILE A 51 -5.48 16.02 -18.02
CA ILE A 51 -4.14 15.66 -18.51
C ILE A 51 -3.81 16.42 -19.80
N THR A 52 -4.81 16.69 -20.65
CA THR A 52 -4.65 17.46 -21.90
C THR A 52 -4.16 18.88 -21.62
N GLU A 53 -4.80 19.58 -20.68
CA GLU A 53 -4.45 20.95 -20.30
C GLU A 53 -3.04 21.02 -19.69
N ALA A 54 -2.68 20.04 -18.85
CA ALA A 54 -1.33 19.94 -18.30
C ALA A 54 -0.28 19.66 -19.38
N ALA A 55 -0.60 18.83 -20.37
CA ALA A 55 0.30 18.52 -21.48
C ALA A 55 0.53 19.74 -22.38
N GLU A 56 -0.54 20.47 -22.70
CA GLU A 56 -0.50 21.70 -23.51
C GLU A 56 0.34 22.80 -22.83
N LYS A 57 0.10 23.07 -21.54
CA LYS A 57 0.86 24.10 -20.79
C LYS A 57 2.35 23.82 -20.72
N VAL A 58 2.77 22.55 -20.77
CA VAL A 58 4.17 22.15 -20.69
C VAL A 58 4.77 21.85 -22.07
N GLY A 59 3.98 22.01 -23.14
CA GLY A 59 4.41 21.79 -24.52
C GLY A 59 4.82 20.33 -24.76
N MET A 60 3.94 19.40 -24.41
CA MET A 60 4.10 17.95 -24.63
C MET A 60 2.80 17.32 -25.15
N ALA A 61 2.93 16.23 -25.92
CA ALA A 61 1.79 15.47 -26.40
C ALA A 61 1.08 14.76 -25.23
N ARG A 62 -0.25 14.70 -25.27
CA ARG A 62 -1.08 14.04 -24.25
C ARG A 62 -0.66 12.58 -24.04
N GLU A 63 -0.43 11.85 -25.13
CA GLU A 63 -0.08 10.43 -25.13
C GLU A 63 1.29 10.20 -24.48
N SER A 64 2.23 11.12 -24.71
CA SER A 64 3.58 11.07 -24.12
C SER A 64 3.51 11.27 -22.60
N LEU A 65 2.75 12.28 -22.14
CA LEU A 65 2.54 12.51 -20.72
C LEU A 65 1.81 11.32 -20.06
N SER A 66 0.76 10.79 -20.70
CA SER A 66 0.03 9.63 -20.19
C SER A 66 0.94 8.42 -20.01
N ARG A 67 1.78 8.09 -21.00
CA ARG A 67 2.75 6.98 -20.89
C ARG A 67 3.80 7.23 -19.81
N ALA A 68 4.27 8.47 -19.68
CA ALA A 68 5.22 8.82 -18.63
C ALA A 68 4.62 8.62 -17.23
N LEU A 69 3.36 9.03 -17.01
CA LEU A 69 2.68 8.87 -15.72
C LEU A 69 2.44 7.40 -15.34
N SER A 70 2.25 6.50 -16.32
CA SER A 70 2.14 5.06 -16.07
C SER A 70 3.47 4.40 -15.68
N THR A 71 4.59 5.10 -15.79
CA THR A 71 5.90 4.51 -15.47
C THR A 71 6.10 4.48 -13.95
N PRO A 72 6.52 3.34 -13.35
CA PRO A 72 6.52 3.17 -11.88
C PRO A 72 7.24 4.26 -11.09
N HIS A 73 8.43 4.69 -11.55
CA HIS A 73 9.21 5.72 -10.86
C HIS A 73 8.56 7.12 -10.93
N VAL A 74 7.81 7.41 -11.99
CA VAL A 74 7.07 8.68 -12.14
C VAL A 74 5.81 8.66 -11.29
N ALA A 75 5.08 7.54 -11.28
CA ALA A 75 3.91 7.34 -10.44
C ALA A 75 4.24 7.46 -8.95
N GLU A 76 5.38 6.94 -8.53
CA GLU A 76 5.85 7.07 -7.14
C GLU A 76 6.18 8.52 -6.78
N HIS A 77 6.89 9.24 -7.65
CA HIS A 77 7.15 10.67 -7.44
C HIS A 77 5.86 11.51 -7.41
N LEU A 78 4.86 11.16 -8.23
CA LEU A 78 3.54 11.77 -8.17
C LEU A 78 2.89 11.52 -6.80
N ARG A 79 2.88 10.27 -6.31
CA ARG A 79 2.35 9.95 -4.97
C ARG A 79 3.03 10.76 -3.88
N GLN A 80 4.36 10.80 -3.88
CA GLN A 80 5.14 11.56 -2.89
C GLN A 80 4.76 13.05 -2.88
N LYS A 81 4.60 13.66 -4.07
CA LYS A 81 4.15 15.05 -4.17
C LYS A 81 2.72 15.25 -3.67
N VAL A 82 1.80 14.35 -4.01
CA VAL A 82 0.42 14.40 -3.53
C VAL A 82 0.38 14.32 -2.00
N VAL A 83 1.09 13.37 -1.39
CA VAL A 83 1.15 13.24 0.08
C VAL A 83 1.69 14.52 0.72
N ARG A 84 2.78 15.08 0.19
CA ARG A 84 3.33 16.35 0.70
C ARG A 84 2.34 17.50 0.58
N HIS A 85 1.66 17.62 -0.56
CA HIS A 85 0.67 18.67 -0.77
C HIS A 85 -0.54 18.51 0.16
N LEU A 86 -1.03 17.28 0.32
CA LEU A 86 -2.11 16.95 1.24
C LEU A 86 -1.72 17.23 2.70
N ALA A 87 -0.49 16.95 3.13
CA ALA A 87 -0.04 17.27 4.48
C ALA A 87 -0.09 18.77 4.77
N ILE A 88 0.35 19.60 3.81
CA ILE A 88 0.27 21.06 3.92
C ILE A 88 -1.20 21.53 3.93
N ALA A 89 -2.03 20.97 3.05
CA ALA A 89 -3.46 21.28 3.00
C ALA A 89 -4.19 20.85 4.30
N ALA A 90 -3.81 19.71 4.88
CA ALA A 90 -4.35 19.21 6.13
C ALA A 90 -4.02 20.14 7.31
N ALA A 91 -2.79 20.67 7.37
CA ALA A 91 -2.43 21.67 8.38
C ALA A 91 -3.33 22.91 8.29
N ARG A 92 -3.59 23.42 7.07
CA ARG A 92 -4.52 24.54 6.85
C ARG A 92 -5.96 24.20 7.21
N ALA A 93 -6.43 23.01 6.83
CA ALA A 93 -7.76 22.54 7.18
C ALA A 93 -7.95 22.40 8.70
N GLY A 94 -6.89 22.02 9.43
CA GLY A 94 -6.87 22.01 10.89
C GLY A 94 -7.09 23.41 11.48
N ALA A 95 -6.39 24.43 10.97
CA ALA A 95 -6.61 25.82 11.38
C ALA A 95 -8.07 26.27 11.13
N THR A 96 -8.62 25.98 9.94
CA THR A 96 -10.02 26.29 9.64
C THR A 96 -10.99 25.57 10.59
N LYS A 97 -10.68 24.33 11.01
CA LYS A 97 -11.49 23.62 11.99
C LYS A 97 -11.48 24.27 13.37
N VAL A 98 -10.37 24.93 13.76
CA VAL A 98 -10.31 25.73 14.99
C VAL A 98 -11.19 26.96 14.87
N ASP A 99 -11.10 27.71 13.76
CA ASP A 99 -11.92 28.90 13.53
C ASP A 99 -13.43 28.58 13.53
N LEU A 100 -13.82 27.39 13.06
CA LEU A 100 -15.21 26.93 13.04
C LEU A 100 -15.81 26.64 14.42
N LEU A 101 -14.98 26.54 15.48
CA LEU A 101 -15.49 26.43 16.86
C LEU A 101 -16.24 27.70 17.30
N ASP A 102 -15.88 28.85 16.74
CA ASP A 102 -16.53 30.13 17.01
C ASP A 102 -17.62 30.47 15.97
N SER A 103 -17.94 29.55 15.06
CA SER A 103 -18.97 29.76 14.04
C SER A 103 -20.37 29.85 14.64
N ASP A 104 -21.20 30.76 14.15
CA ASP A 104 -22.62 30.88 14.54
C ASP A 104 -23.48 29.68 14.14
N SER A 105 -23.04 28.90 13.15
CA SER A 105 -23.76 27.70 12.72
C SER A 105 -23.53 26.56 13.72
N GLU A 106 -24.61 26.17 14.42
CA GLU A 106 -24.57 25.07 15.39
C GLU A 106 -24.02 23.77 14.81
N ILE A 107 -24.38 23.44 13.56
CA ILE A 107 -23.91 22.22 12.88
C ILE A 107 -22.39 22.30 12.58
N ALA A 108 -21.91 23.46 12.14
CA ALA A 108 -20.49 23.64 11.85
C ALA A 108 -19.64 23.56 13.14
N ARG A 109 -20.15 24.20 14.20
CA ARG A 109 -19.55 24.22 15.54
C ARG A 109 -19.50 22.84 16.17
N ASP A 110 -20.59 22.07 16.10
CA ASP A 110 -20.65 20.70 16.60
C ASP A 110 -19.62 19.81 15.86
N ARG A 111 -19.64 19.81 14.52
CA ARG A 111 -18.70 19.02 13.70
C ARG A 111 -17.24 19.44 13.87
N ALA A 112 -16.97 20.69 14.22
CA ALA A 112 -15.62 21.16 14.56
C ALA A 112 -15.22 20.64 15.94
N SER A 113 -16.09 20.81 16.93
CA SER A 113 -15.91 20.34 18.31
C SER A 113 -15.69 18.83 18.37
N SER A 114 -16.52 18.02 17.71
CA SER A 114 -16.36 16.56 17.68
C SER A 114 -15.03 16.13 17.05
N PHE A 115 -14.58 16.84 16.01
CA PHE A 115 -13.30 16.55 15.37
C PHE A 115 -12.10 16.85 16.28
N VAL A 116 -12.13 17.98 16.99
CA VAL A 116 -11.06 18.36 17.94
C VAL A 116 -11.02 17.43 19.15
N LEU A 117 -12.18 17.10 19.73
CA LEU A 117 -12.28 16.09 20.78
C LEU A 117 -11.79 14.71 20.29
N GLY A 118 -12.05 14.41 19.01
CA GLY A 118 -11.54 13.26 18.28
C GLY A 118 -10.02 13.13 18.33
N LEU A 119 -9.34 14.20 17.97
CA LEU A 119 -7.88 14.27 18.01
C LEU A 119 -7.32 14.18 19.43
N ALA A 120 -8.07 14.66 20.43
CA ALA A 120 -7.70 14.54 21.85
C ALA A 120 -7.94 13.14 22.43
N GLY A 121 -8.47 12.19 21.65
CA GLY A 121 -8.81 10.84 22.10
C GLY A 121 -10.08 10.76 22.94
N ILE A 122 -10.83 11.86 23.03
CA ILE A 122 -12.13 11.92 23.72
C ILE A 122 -13.20 11.61 22.68
N GLN A 123 -13.41 10.32 22.42
CA GLN A 123 -14.45 9.84 21.51
C GLN A 123 -15.29 8.77 22.18
N PRO A 124 -16.58 8.70 21.83
CA PRO A 124 -17.38 7.51 22.10
C PRO A 124 -16.66 6.28 21.52
N ALA A 125 -16.64 5.18 22.27
CA ALA A 125 -16.02 3.95 21.79
C ALA A 125 -16.74 3.45 20.53
N THR A 126 -16.11 3.64 19.36
CA THR A 126 -16.68 3.25 18.06
C THR A 126 -16.39 1.81 17.67
N THR A 127 -15.47 1.14 18.38
CA THR A 127 -15.09 -0.26 18.09
C THR A 127 -14.98 -1.06 19.39
N PRO A 128 -15.75 -2.16 19.56
CA PRO A 128 -15.45 -3.14 20.60
C PRO A 128 -14.13 -3.82 20.23
N SER A 129 -13.03 -3.43 20.88
CA SER A 129 -11.75 -4.11 20.71
C SER A 129 -11.76 -5.42 21.49
N MET A 130 -11.97 -6.54 20.81
CA MET A 130 -11.65 -7.86 21.36
C MET A 130 -10.16 -8.14 21.15
N ASN A 131 -9.40 -8.20 22.25
CA ASN A 131 -7.98 -8.53 22.21
C ASN A 131 -7.84 -10.05 22.36
N VAL A 132 -7.58 -10.77 21.27
CA VAL A 132 -7.37 -12.23 21.30
C VAL A 132 -5.87 -12.50 21.44
N ASN A 133 -5.42 -12.74 22.66
CA ASN A 133 -4.07 -13.24 22.92
C ASN A 133 -4.05 -14.76 22.64
N LEU A 134 -3.69 -15.16 21.41
CA LEU A 134 -3.50 -16.57 21.06
C LEU A 134 -2.14 -17.04 21.59
N GLU A 135 -2.08 -17.49 22.85
CA GLU A 135 -0.97 -18.32 23.30
C GLU A 135 -1.16 -19.71 22.68
N VAL A 136 -0.47 -19.99 21.57
CA VAL A 136 -0.48 -21.30 20.92
C VAL A 136 0.27 -22.29 21.81
N ARG A 137 -0.39 -22.78 22.86
CA ARG A 137 -0.04 -24.03 23.52
C ARG A 137 -0.79 -25.15 22.80
N ALA A 138 -0.10 -26.25 22.52
CA ALA A 138 -0.71 -27.44 21.92
C ALA A 138 -1.88 -27.91 22.80
N GLY A 139 -3.09 -27.55 22.41
CA GLY A 139 -4.33 -28.02 23.02
C GLY A 139 -4.70 -29.37 22.42
N PHE A 140 -5.09 -30.32 23.26
CA PHE A 140 -5.63 -31.59 22.81
C PHE A 140 -7.07 -31.39 22.35
N VAL A 141 -7.42 -31.90 21.17
CA VAL A 141 -8.81 -32.07 20.77
C VAL A 141 -9.27 -33.42 21.31
N ILE A 142 -10.11 -33.39 22.34
CA ILE A 142 -10.82 -34.59 22.80
C ILE A 142 -11.99 -34.78 21.83
N ASP A 143 -11.85 -35.73 20.92
CA ASP A 143 -12.96 -36.19 20.08
C ASP A 143 -13.88 -37.06 20.94
N LEU A 144 -15.14 -36.62 21.09
CA LEU A 144 -16.17 -37.31 21.89
C LEU A 144 -17.11 -38.14 21.02
N SER A 145 -16.72 -38.46 19.79
CA SER A 145 -17.47 -39.36 18.92
C SER A 145 -17.41 -40.80 19.46
N ASP A 146 -18.57 -41.46 19.64
CA ASP A 146 -18.69 -42.82 20.22
C ASP A 146 -18.16 -43.95 19.33
N ASP A 147 -17.75 -43.67 18.08
CA ASP A 147 -17.34 -44.69 17.11
C ASP A 147 -15.84 -44.52 16.73
N PRO A 148 -14.95 -45.44 17.14
CA PRO A 148 -13.53 -45.31 16.87
C PRO A 148 -13.24 -45.53 15.38
N PRO A 149 -12.53 -44.61 14.69
CA PRO A 149 -12.21 -44.78 13.29
C PRO A 149 -11.23 -45.96 13.07
N PRO A 150 -11.35 -46.70 11.95
CA PRO A 150 -10.49 -47.84 11.68
C PRO A 150 -9.02 -47.40 11.56
N MET A 151 -8.16 -48.04 12.36
CA MET A 151 -6.73 -47.77 12.43
C MET A 151 -6.08 -47.93 11.05
N ARG A 152 -5.64 -46.81 10.45
CA ARG A 152 -4.79 -46.83 9.26
C ARG A 152 -3.34 -47.05 9.68
N THR A 153 -2.81 -48.25 9.46
CA THR A 153 -1.37 -48.50 9.58
C THR A 153 -0.65 -47.85 8.39
N ILE A 154 0.18 -46.85 8.67
CA ILE A 154 1.09 -46.26 7.68
C ILE A 154 2.39 -47.09 7.73
N PRO A 155 2.79 -47.78 6.67
CA PRO A 155 4.06 -48.51 6.66
C PRO A 155 5.23 -47.52 6.71
N HIS A 156 6.17 -47.78 7.62
CA HIS A 156 7.43 -47.03 7.72
C HIS A 156 8.32 -47.34 6.51
N VAL A 157 8.77 -46.28 5.83
CA VAL A 157 9.96 -46.23 4.96
C VAL A 157 10.81 -45.06 5.41
#